data_AF-A0A7K3ZQ17-F1
#
_entry.id   AF-A0A7K3ZQ17-F1
#
_cell.length_a   1.000
_cell.length_b   1.000
_cell.length_c   1.000
_cell.angle_alpha   90.00
_cell.angle_beta   90.00
_cell.angle_gamma   90.00
#
_symmetry.space_group_name_H-M   'P 1'
#
loop_
_entity.id
_entity.type
_entity.pdbx_description
1 polymer ?
#
loop_
_entity_poly.entity_id
_entity_poly.type
_entity_poly.pdbx_seq_one_letter_code
_entity_poly.pdbx_strand_id
1 'polypeptide(L)' 'MSAVAFDARKVLEQLETKYGLTLPRKVITIDYDKDVGDLFIRFKNTEATEGEPTSDGKAIVHYDKNEKIVAVEITDVTAF' A
#
# COMPACT_ATOMS: atom_id res chain seq x y z
N MET A 1 1.08 20.97 13.50
CA MET A 1 0.40 20.25 12.40
C MET A 1 -0.95 19.78 12.92
N SER A 2 -2.04 20.11 12.26
CA SER A 2 -3.35 19.51 12.55
C SER A 2 -3.33 18.05 12.08
N ALA A 3 -3.83 17.11 12.87
CA ALA A 3 -4.01 15.73 12.44
C ALA A 3 -4.96 15.71 11.22
N VAL A 4 -4.46 15.30 10.06
CA VAL A 4 -5.30 15.01 8.89
C VAL A 4 -5.81 13.58 9.08
N ALA A 5 -7.12 13.38 8.95
CA ALA A 5 -7.70 12.05 9.03
C ALA A 5 -7.25 11.22 7.82
N PHE A 6 -6.68 10.05 8.08
CA PHE A 6 -6.31 9.09 7.05
C PHE A 6 -7.56 8.38 6.52
N ASP A 7 -7.78 8.42 5.19
CA ASP A 7 -8.84 7.65 4.52
C ASP A 7 -8.22 6.59 3.61
N ALA A 8 -8.20 5.35 4.10
CA ALA A 8 -7.64 4.22 3.38
C ALA A 8 -8.27 3.99 2.01
N ARG A 9 -9.58 4.25 1.86
CA ARG A 9 -10.26 4.00 0.57
C ARG A 9 -9.76 4.98 -0.49
N LYS A 10 -9.67 6.26 -0.14
CA LYS A 10 -9.18 7.31 -1.03
C LYS A 10 -7.74 7.03 -1.48
N VAL A 11 -6.88 6.62 -0.54
CA VAL A 11 -5.48 6.29 -0.85
C VAL A 11 -5.39 5.10 -1.80
N LEU A 12 -6.18 4.04 -1.58
CA LEU A 12 -6.23 2.89 -2.49
C LEU A 12 -6.71 3.29 -3.90
N GLU A 13 -7.73 4.15 -4.01
CA GLU A 13 -8.23 4.66 -5.30
C GLU A 13 -7.17 5.49 -6.04
N GLN A 14 -6.39 6.30 -5.32
CA GLN A 14 -5.30 7.09 -5.89
C GLN A 14 -4.15 6.20 -6.37
N LEU A 15 -3.77 5.17 -5.59
CA LEU A 15 -2.77 4.18 -6.01
C LEU A 15 -3.18 3.46 -7.30
N GLU A 16 -4.44 2.99 -7.38
CA GLU A 16 -4.96 2.33 -8.58
C GLU A 16 -4.94 3.26 -9.79
N THR A 17 -5.41 4.50 -9.62
CA THR A 17 -5.45 5.49 -10.70
C THR A 17 -4.04 5.84 -11.18
N LYS A 18 -3.11 6.07 -10.25
CA LYS A 18 -1.75 6.53 -10.56
C LYS A 18 -0.89 5.43 -11.19
N TYR A 19 -1.02 4.20 -10.73
CA TYR A 19 -0.15 3.09 -11.13
C TYR A 19 -0.84 2.03 -12.00
N GLY A 20 -2.11 2.20 -12.35
CA GLY A 20 -2.87 1.25 -13.16
C GLY A 20 -3.10 -0.09 -12.45
N LEU A 21 -3.20 -0.08 -11.12
CA LEU A 21 -3.37 -1.28 -10.30
C LEU A 21 -4.86 -1.64 -10.15
N THR A 22 -5.13 -2.88 -9.79
CA THR A 22 -6.42 -3.32 -9.25
C THR A 22 -6.20 -3.90 -7.87
N LEU A 23 -6.53 -3.14 -6.84
CA LEU A 23 -6.25 -3.49 -5.45
C LEU A 23 -7.44 -4.22 -4.81
N PRO A 24 -7.21 -5.29 -4.03
CA PRO A 24 -8.27 -5.91 -3.25
C PRO A 24 -8.91 -4.91 -2.29
N ARG A 25 -10.24 -4.95 -2.14
CA ARG A 25 -10.97 -4.08 -1.21
C ARG A 25 -11.04 -4.60 0.22
N LYS A 26 -10.82 -5.90 0.41
CA LYS A 26 -10.75 -6.49 1.75
C LYS A 26 -9.39 -6.18 2.36
N VAL A 27 -9.34 -5.20 3.24
CA VAL A 27 -8.16 -4.88 4.05
C VAL A 27 -8.21 -5.68 5.35
N ILE A 28 -7.11 -6.35 5.69
CA ILE A 28 -6.98 -7.12 6.95
C ILE A 28 -6.00 -6.48 7.93
N THR A 29 -5.12 -5.59 7.46
CA THR A 29 -4.16 -4.86 8.30
C THR A 29 -3.86 -3.52 7.66
N ILE A 30 -3.82 -2.47 8.48
CA ILE A 30 -3.25 -1.16 8.15
C ILE A 30 -2.27 -0.86 9.28
N ASP A 31 -1.00 -0.66 8.95
CA ASP A 31 0.05 -0.38 9.91
C ASP A 31 0.84 0.85 9.44
N TYR A 32 1.04 1.81 10.33
CA TYR A 32 1.77 3.05 10.06
C TYR A 32 3.01 3.08 10.93
N ASP A 33 4.18 2.99 10.31
CA ASP A 33 5.44 3.15 11.01
C ASP A 33 5.79 4.63 11.11
N LYS A 34 5.65 5.19 12.30
CA LYS A 34 5.93 6.61 12.58
C LYS A 34 7.41 6.98 12.47
N ASP A 35 8.33 6.01 12.56
CA ASP A 35 9.76 6.28 12.61
C ASP A 35 10.33 6.40 11.19
N VAL A 36 9.78 5.64 10.24
CA VAL A 36 10.12 5.74 8.81
C VAL A 36 9.13 6.59 8.01
N GLY A 37 7.87 6.65 8.45
CA GLY A 37 6.78 7.35 7.76
C GLY A 37 5.99 6.48 6.77
N ASP A 38 6.22 5.18 6.78
CA ASP A 38 5.66 4.25 5.79
C ASP A 38 4.31 3.70 6.25
N LEU A 39 3.40 3.52 5.30
CA LEU A 39 2.08 2.94 5.54
C LEU A 39 1.95 1.61 4.80
N PHE A 40 1.76 0.54 5.56
CA PHE A 40 1.58 -0.80 5.04
C PHE A 40 0.11 -1.23 5.10
N ILE A 41 -0.46 -1.58 3.95
CA ILE A 41 -1.84 -2.05 3.82
C ILE A 41 -1.82 -3.50 3.31
N ARG A 42 -2.30 -4.43 4.14
CA ARG A 42 -2.38 -5.86 3.80
C ARG A 42 -3.79 -6.27 3.42
N PHE A 43 -3.90 -7.04 2.34
CA PHE A 43 -5.16 -7.60 1.84
C PHE A 43 -5.33 -9.10 2.16
N LYS A 44 -4.21 -9.82 2.30
CA LYS A 44 -4.19 -11.27 2.50
C LYS A 44 -2.99 -11.70 3.34
N ASN A 45 -3.18 -12.70 4.20
CA ASN A 45 -2.08 -13.37 4.90
C ASN A 45 -1.36 -14.34 3.96
N THR A 46 -0.05 -14.27 3.92
CA THR A 46 0.82 -15.14 3.12
C THR A 46 2.15 -15.32 3.86
N GLU A 47 2.79 -16.47 3.66
CA GLU A 47 4.05 -16.82 4.32
C GLU A 47 5.25 -16.10 3.69
N ALA A 48 5.16 -15.78 2.40
CA ALA A 48 6.19 -15.06 1.66
C ALA A 48 5.56 -14.08 0.67
N THR A 49 6.27 -12.99 0.42
CA THR A 49 5.94 -11.98 -0.59
C THR A 49 7.20 -11.51 -1.29
N GLU A 50 7.07 -11.17 -2.57
CA GLU A 50 8.04 -10.36 -3.28
C GLU A 50 7.49 -8.94 -3.43
N GLY A 51 8.31 -7.93 -3.14
CA GLY A 51 7.93 -6.52 -3.21
C GLY A 51 8.58 -5.86 -4.42
N GLU A 52 7.76 -5.26 -5.28
CA GLU A 52 8.24 -4.50 -6.43
C GLU A 52 7.96 -3.01 -6.22
N PRO A 53 9.01 -2.16 -6.18
CA PRO A 53 8.81 -0.72 -6.10
C PRO A 53 8.22 -0.19 -7.41
N THR A 54 7.29 0.76 -7.28
CA THR A 54 6.83 1.60 -8.38
C THR A 54 7.99 2.41 -8.96
N SER A 55 7.86 2.85 -10.23
CA SER A 55 8.94 3.55 -10.94
C SER A 55 9.39 4.86 -10.28
N ASP A 56 8.52 5.50 -9.49
CA ASP A 56 8.83 6.70 -8.72
C ASP A 56 9.23 6.42 -7.26
N GLY A 57 9.28 5.14 -6.86
CA GLY A 57 9.71 4.69 -5.55
C GLY A 57 8.76 5.06 -4.40
N LYS A 58 7.55 5.55 -4.69
CA LYS A 58 6.60 6.04 -3.67
C LYS A 58 5.67 4.98 -3.10
N ALA A 59 5.66 3.80 -3.73
CA ALA A 59 4.95 2.64 -3.25
C ALA A 59 5.68 1.36 -3.66
N ILE A 60 5.53 0.31 -2.85
CA ILE A 60 5.97 -1.06 -3.12
C ILE A 60 4.73 -1.94 -3.19
N VAL A 61 4.57 -2.68 -4.29
CA VAL A 61 3.46 -3.63 -4.47
C VAL A 61 3.98 -5.01 -4.11
N HIS A 62 3.32 -5.67 -3.16
CA HIS A 62 3.71 -7.01 -2.71
C HIS A 62 2.82 -8.06 -3.37
N TYR A 63 3.46 -9.09 -3.94
CA TYR A 63 2.80 -10.19 -4.62
C TYR A 63 3.00 -11.50 -3.87
N ASP A 64 1.98 -12.38 -3.91
CA ASP A 64 2.17 -13.79 -3.56
C ASP A 64 2.78 -14.58 -4.72
N LYS A 65 3.13 -15.85 -4.46
CA LYS A 65 3.75 -16.76 -5.45
C LYS A 65 2.95 -16.99 -6.73
N ASN A 66 1.68 -16.56 -6.79
CA ASN A 66 0.84 -16.64 -8.00
C ASN A 66 0.60 -15.24 -8.60
N GLU A 67 1.51 -14.30 -8.33
CA GLU A 67 1.49 -12.92 -8.86
C GLU A 67 0.23 -12.13 -8.46
N LYS A 68 -0.41 -12.50 -7.36
CA LYS A 68 -1.55 -11.75 -6.82
C LYS A 68 -1.08 -10.70 -5.84
N ILE A 69 -1.58 -9.48 -5.99
CA ILE A 69 -1.33 -8.39 -5.02
C ILE A 69 -1.90 -8.80 -3.65
N VAL A 70 -1.04 -8.79 -2.64
CA VAL A 70 -1.36 -9.17 -1.25
C VAL A 70 -1.12 -8.05 -0.24
N ALA A 71 -0.30 -7.06 -0.58
CA ALA A 71 -0.15 -5.84 0.18
C ALA A 71 0.36 -4.69 -0.71
N VAL A 72 0.23 -3.47 -0.20
CA VAL A 72 0.92 -2.29 -0.70
C VAL A 72 1.59 -1.58 0.47
N GLU A 73 2.83 -1.16 0.26
CA GLU A 73 3.56 -0.29 1.17
C GLU A 73 3.69 1.08 0.51
N ILE A 74 3.34 2.14 1.22
CA ILE A 74 3.42 3.51 0.75
C ILE A 74 4.56 4.17 1.52
N THR A 75 5.62 4.53 0.81
CA THR A 75 6.85 5.07 1.40
C THR A 75 6.81 6.59 1.62
N ASP A 76 5.80 7.25 1.05
CA ASP A 76 5.49 8.65 1.28
C ASP A 76 3.97 8.85 1.18
N VAL A 77 3.30 8.79 2.33
CA VAL A 77 1.84 8.97 2.40
C VAL A 77 1.40 10.37 1.98
N THR A 78 2.29 11.37 2.02
CA THR A 78 1.95 12.75 1.63
C THR A 78 1.85 12.93 0.11
N ALA A 79 2.31 11.93 -0.65
CA ALA A 79 2.17 11.91 -2.10
C ALA A 79 0.76 11.49 -2.59
N PHE A 80 -0.17 11.17 -1.67
CA PHE A 80 -1.51 10.67 -1.96
C PHE A 80 -2.59 11.47 -1.20
#